data_AF-X1I862-F1
#
_entry.id   AF-X1I862-F1
#
_cell.length_a   1.000
_cell.length_b   1.000
_cell.length_c   1.000
_cell.angle_alpha   90.00
_cell.angle_beta   90.00
_cell.angle_gamma   90.00
#
_symmetry.space_group_name_H-M   'P 1'
#
loop_
_entity.id
_entity.type
_entity.pdbx_description
1 polymer ?
#
loop_
_entity_poly.entity_id
_entity_poly.type
_entity_poly.pdbx_seq_one_letter_code
_entity_poly.pdbx_strand_id
1 'polypeptide(L)'
;MEAIKNLLIRFRQSGVLVLIGFFLIIYIAFGFVYWQQGSEQRELEEQSAKISLILIKPLPSEEKLRAEYDNVNLALAPMTDSDAIELLVDIAEKSGIDVDPDSGKLVVPSARVGEEKVGGGTYQVFSFKNISVQGDYSNVIAFISDLDSGETPETKTMVLKKVTIGQIEVKGR
;
A
#
# COMPACT_ATOMS: atom_id res chain seq x y z
N MET A 1 -48.06 -9.84 -71.20
CA MET A 1 -47.99 -8.75 -70.20
C MET A 1 -48.06 -9.26 -68.74
N GLU A 2 -48.69 -10.42 -68.50
CA GLU A 2 -48.76 -11.07 -67.16
C GLU A 2 -47.41 -11.52 -66.58
N ALA A 3 -46.53 -12.10 -67.40
CA ALA A 3 -45.26 -12.68 -66.95
C ALA A 3 -44.28 -11.64 -66.35
N ILE A 4 -44.29 -10.41 -66.88
CA ILE A 4 -43.44 -9.30 -66.41
C ILE A 4 -43.92 -8.79 -65.04
N LYS A 5 -45.24 -8.76 -64.81
CA LYS A 5 -45.82 -8.36 -63.51
C LYS A 5 -45.47 -9.36 -62.40
N ASN A 6 -45.52 -10.66 -62.68
CA ASN A 6 -45.17 -11.69 -61.69
C ASN A 6 -43.66 -11.73 -61.36
N LEU A 7 -42.79 -11.43 -62.32
CA LEU A 7 -41.35 -11.27 -62.09
C LEU A 7 -41.03 -10.04 -61.23
N LEU A 8 -41.69 -8.91 -61.49
CA LEU A 8 -41.50 -7.67 -60.74
C LEU A 8 -41.93 -7.80 -59.27
N ILE A 9 -43.02 -8.52 -59.00
CA ILE A 9 -43.53 -8.76 -57.65
C ILE A 9 -42.59 -9.66 -56.83
N ARG A 10 -42.00 -10.70 -57.45
CA ARG A 10 -40.98 -11.55 -56.81
C ARG A 10 -39.69 -10.80 -56.50
N PHE A 11 -39.25 -9.92 -57.40
CA PHE A 11 -38.07 -9.07 -57.18
C PHE A 11 -38.29 -8.06 -56.06
N ARG A 12 -39.52 -7.54 -55.93
CA ARG A 12 -39.91 -6.60 -54.87
C ARG A 12 -39.96 -7.26 -53.49
N GLN A 13 -40.47 -8.48 -53.38
CA GLN A 13 -40.46 -9.23 -52.11
C GLN A 13 -39.03 -9.63 -51.68
N SER A 14 -38.20 -10.09 -52.62
CA SER A 14 -36.81 -10.46 -52.32
C SER A 14 -35.95 -9.23 -52.00
N GLY A 15 -36.16 -8.11 -52.70
CA GLY A 15 -35.47 -6.86 -52.43
C GLY A 15 -35.80 -6.27 -51.06
N VAL A 16 -37.07 -6.33 -50.62
CA VAL A 16 -37.48 -5.90 -49.27
C VAL A 16 -36.82 -6.75 -48.18
N LEU A 17 -36.71 -8.07 -48.37
CA LEU A 17 -36.02 -8.96 -47.43
C LEU A 17 -34.52 -8.62 -47.30
N VAL A 18 -33.84 -8.34 -48.41
CA VAL A 18 -32.42 -7.92 -48.40
C VAL A 18 -32.25 -6.58 -47.69
N LEU A 19 -33.17 -5.63 -47.92
CA LEU A 19 -33.13 -4.30 -47.32
C LEU A 19 -33.36 -4.36 -45.80
N ILE A 20 -34.30 -5.19 -45.35
CA ILE A 20 -34.54 -5.46 -43.92
C ILE A 20 -33.30 -6.13 -43.29
N GLY A 21 -32.72 -7.13 -43.95
CA GLY A 21 -31.50 -7.78 -43.49
C GLY A 21 -30.33 -6.81 -43.31
N PHE A 22 -30.17 -5.88 -44.25
CA PHE A 22 -29.13 -4.84 -44.18
C PHE A 22 -29.33 -3.89 -42.98
N PHE A 23 -30.56 -3.43 -42.74
CA PHE A 23 -30.87 -2.61 -41.56
C PHE A 23 -30.64 -3.35 -40.24
N LEU A 24 -30.92 -4.66 -40.21
CA LEU A 24 -30.72 -5.50 -39.02
C LEU A 24 -29.23 -5.64 -38.66
N ILE A 25 -28.36 -5.79 -39.68
CA ILE A 25 -26.90 -5.83 -39.48
C ILE A 25 -26.40 -4.48 -38.95
N ILE A 26 -26.87 -3.36 -39.50
CA ILE A 26 -26.51 -2.01 -39.03
C ILE A 26 -26.93 -1.83 -37.56
N TYR A 27 -28.14 -2.26 -37.20
CA TYR A 27 -28.64 -2.15 -35.83
C TYR A 27 -27.79 -2.94 -34.83
N ILE A 28 -27.39 -4.17 -35.18
CA ILE A 28 -26.52 -5.00 -34.35
C ILE A 28 -25.12 -4.37 -34.20
N ALA A 29 -24.57 -3.82 -35.28
CA ALA A 29 -23.27 -3.14 -35.25
C ALA A 29 -23.29 -1.92 -34.31
N PHE A 30 -24.36 -1.11 -34.38
CA PHE A 30 -24.53 0.01 -33.44
C PHE A 30 -24.68 -0.45 -32.00
N GLY A 31 -25.43 -1.54 -31.73
CA GLY A 31 -25.54 -2.11 -30.40
C GLY A 31 -24.19 -2.56 -29.81
N PHE A 32 -23.32 -3.15 -30.64
CA PHE A 32 -21.99 -3.57 -30.22
C PHE A 32 -21.07 -2.39 -29.89
N VAL A 33 -21.10 -1.34 -30.71
CA VAL A 33 -20.36 -0.09 -30.45
C VAL A 33 -20.84 0.57 -29.16
N TYR A 34 -22.16 0.62 -28.93
CA TYR A 34 -22.74 1.21 -27.71
C TYR A 34 -22.32 0.42 -26.46
N TRP A 35 -22.25 -0.91 -26.55
CA TRP A 35 -21.80 -1.76 -25.46
C TRP A 35 -20.31 -1.57 -25.16
N GLN A 36 -19.47 -1.48 -26.20
CA GLN A 36 -18.02 -1.25 -26.07
C GLN A 36 -17.69 0.15 -25.51
N GLN A 37 -18.45 1.18 -25.88
CA GLN A 37 -18.30 2.52 -25.31
C GLN A 37 -18.71 2.60 -23.84
N GLY A 38 -19.72 1.84 -23.42
CA GLY A 38 -20.17 1.79 -22.03
C GLY A 38 -19.11 1.22 -21.06
N SER A 39 -18.28 0.27 -21.51
CA SER A 39 -17.17 -0.23 -20.68
C SER A 39 -16.04 0.77 -20.51
N GLU A 40 -15.65 1.47 -21.58
CA GLU A 40 -14.58 2.48 -21.51
C GLU A 40 -15.00 3.69 -20.65
N GLN A 41 -16.27 4.11 -20.73
CA GLN A 41 -16.78 5.20 -19.89
C GLN A 41 -16.78 4.85 -18.40
N ARG A 42 -17.12 3.61 -18.03
CA ARG A 42 -17.11 3.16 -16.62
C ARG A 42 -15.70 3.12 -16.05
N GLU A 43 -14.71 2.71 -16.84
CA GLU A 43 -13.31 2.72 -16.41
C GLU A 43 -12.79 4.15 -16.20
N LEU A 44 -13.17 5.09 -17.07
CA LEU A 44 -12.82 6.51 -16.92
C LEU A 44 -13.51 7.16 -15.71
N GLU A 45 -14.76 6.82 -15.41
CA GLU A 45 -15.45 7.27 -14.18
C GLU A 45 -14.78 6.74 -12.92
N GLU A 46 -14.39 5.46 -12.89
CA GLU A 46 -13.67 4.88 -11.75
C GLU A 46 -12.30 5.53 -11.53
N GLN A 47 -11.55 5.78 -12.62
CA GLN A 47 -10.28 6.51 -12.53
C GLN A 47 -10.48 7.95 -12.08
N SER A 48 -11.50 8.64 -12.60
CA SER A 48 -11.85 9.99 -12.18
C SER A 48 -12.24 10.05 -10.70
N ALA A 49 -13.02 9.10 -10.21
CA ALA A 49 -13.41 8.99 -8.81
C ALA A 49 -12.18 8.79 -7.90
N LYS A 50 -11.24 7.91 -8.28
CA LYS A 50 -9.99 7.71 -7.53
C LYS A 50 -9.11 8.97 -7.51
N ILE A 51 -8.99 9.66 -8.64
CA ILE A 51 -8.21 10.91 -8.75
C ILE A 51 -8.86 12.03 -7.94
N SER A 52 -10.19 12.14 -7.97
CA SER A 52 -10.92 13.11 -7.14
C SER A 52 -10.71 12.85 -5.65
N LEU A 53 -10.68 11.59 -5.20
CA LEU A 53 -10.38 11.23 -3.81
C LEU A 53 -9.00 11.71 -3.36
N ILE A 54 -8.01 11.66 -4.24
CA ILE A 54 -6.64 12.14 -3.96
C ILE A 54 -6.60 13.67 -3.92
N LEU A 55 -7.30 14.35 -4.84
CA LEU A 55 -7.38 15.82 -4.90
C LEU A 55 -8.22 16.44 -3.78
N ILE A 56 -9.21 15.71 -3.25
CA ILE A 56 -10.10 16.17 -2.18
C ILE A 56 -9.43 16.07 -0.80
N LYS A 57 -8.36 15.29 -0.64
CA LYS A 57 -7.64 15.21 0.65
C LYS A 57 -7.03 16.59 0.92
N PRO A 58 -7.57 17.38 1.87
CA PRO A 58 -7.08 18.73 2.09
C PRO A 58 -5.61 18.65 2.50
N LEU A 59 -4.80 19.57 1.96
CA LEU A 59 -3.43 19.73 2.44
C LEU A 59 -3.48 19.87 3.96
N PRO A 60 -2.61 19.15 4.70
CA PRO A 60 -2.56 19.29 6.16
C PRO A 60 -2.39 20.76 6.51
N SER A 61 -3.15 21.24 7.50
CA SER A 61 -3.08 22.63 7.93
C SER A 61 -1.65 22.97 8.39
N GLU A 62 -1.26 24.23 8.27
CA GLU A 62 0.05 24.69 8.74
C GLU A 62 0.27 24.38 10.22
N GLU A 63 -0.77 24.47 11.04
CA GLU A 63 -0.76 24.08 12.45
C GLU A 63 -0.47 22.59 12.64
N LYS A 64 -1.08 21.72 11.83
CA LYS A 64 -0.82 20.28 11.87
C LYS A 64 0.61 19.95 11.44
N LEU A 65 1.10 20.62 10.39
CA LEU A 65 2.49 20.48 9.92
C LEU A 65 3.51 20.94 10.97
N ARG A 66 3.26 22.07 11.63
CA ARG A 66 4.11 22.56 12.73
C ARG A 66 4.09 21.61 13.92
N ALA A 67 2.91 21.16 14.34
CA ALA A 67 2.79 20.20 15.44
C ALA A 67 3.53 18.88 15.14
N GLU A 68 3.44 18.40 13.89
CA GLU A 68 4.16 17.20 13.46
C GLU A 68 5.67 17.43 13.41
N TYR A 69 6.12 18.60 12.94
CA TYR A 69 7.53 18.98 12.95
C TYR A 69 8.09 19.08 14.38
N ASP A 70 7.39 19.76 15.29
CA ASP A 70 7.79 19.91 16.69
C ASP A 70 7.85 18.56 17.40
N ASN A 71 6.90 17.68 17.11
CA ASN A 71 6.85 16.32 17.66
C ASN A 71 8.05 15.47 17.20
N VAL A 72 8.38 15.49 15.90
CA VAL A 72 9.58 14.81 15.39
C VAL A 72 10.85 15.40 15.99
N ASN A 73 10.92 16.73 16.16
CA ASN A 73 12.09 17.38 16.74
C ASN A 73 12.29 17.02 18.22
N LEU A 74 11.21 16.81 18.98
CA LEU A 74 11.27 16.26 20.34
C LEU A 74 11.79 14.82 20.34
N ALA A 75 11.35 13.99 19.40
CA ALA A 75 11.82 12.61 19.26
C ALA A 75 13.30 12.51 18.81
N LEU A 76 13.85 13.57 18.22
CA LEU A 76 15.26 13.68 17.84
C LEU A 76 16.15 14.23 18.98
N ALA A 77 15.59 14.45 20.17
CA ALA A 77 16.38 14.82 21.33
C ALA A 77 17.46 13.76 21.61
N PRO A 78 18.69 14.16 21.98
CA PRO A 78 19.74 13.21 22.34
C PRO A 78 19.28 12.31 23.49
N MET A 79 19.56 11.01 23.37
CA MET A 79 19.26 9.99 24.37
C MET A 79 20.48 9.11 24.63
N THR A 80 20.43 8.27 25.66
CA THR A 80 21.53 7.33 25.95
C THR A 80 21.34 6.01 25.18
N ASP A 81 22.42 5.23 25.04
CA ASP A 81 22.34 3.86 24.48
C ASP A 81 21.38 2.99 25.30
N SER A 82 21.33 3.18 26.62
CA SER A 82 20.41 2.46 27.51
C SER A 82 18.96 2.80 27.20
N ASP A 83 18.62 4.08 27.04
CA ASP A 83 17.24 4.52 26.75
C ASP A 83 16.78 3.99 25.38
N ALA A 84 17.69 3.98 24.40
CA ALA A 84 17.41 3.44 23.07
C ALA A 84 17.20 1.90 23.09
N ILE A 85 17.95 1.18 23.93
CA ILE A 85 17.74 -0.26 24.14
C ILE A 85 16.41 -0.51 24.86
N GLU A 86 16.10 0.25 25.90
CA GLU A 86 14.84 0.16 26.64
C GLU A 86 13.64 0.35 25.72
N LEU A 87 13.71 1.33 24.82
CA LEU A 87 12.67 1.54 23.80
C LEU A 87 12.47 0.32 22.88
N LEU A 88 13.55 -0.34 22.45
CA LEU A 88 13.46 -1.56 21.64
C LEU A 88 12.87 -2.74 22.43
N VAL A 89 13.21 -2.84 23.71
CA VAL A 89 12.66 -3.85 24.64
C VAL A 89 11.17 -3.62 24.86
N ASP A 90 10.75 -2.38 25.10
CA ASP A 90 9.34 -2.00 25.26
C ASP A 90 8.49 -2.35 24.03
N ILE A 91 9.03 -2.13 22.83
CA ILE A 91 8.34 -2.50 21.58
C ILE A 91 8.23 -4.03 21.46
N ALA A 92 9.30 -4.76 21.79
CA ALA A 92 9.29 -6.22 21.78
C ALA A 92 8.26 -6.80 22.78
N GLU A 93 8.22 -6.27 24.00
CA GLU A 93 7.26 -6.70 25.02
C GLU A 93 5.80 -6.45 24.58
N LYS A 94 5.51 -5.26 24.04
CA LYS A 94 4.18 -4.92 23.48
C LYS A 94 3.76 -5.83 22.33
N SER A 95 4.73 -6.25 21.52
CA SER A 95 4.53 -7.22 20.44
C SER A 95 4.39 -8.68 20.92
N GLY A 96 4.47 -8.92 22.24
CA GLY A 96 4.33 -10.26 22.83
C GLY A 96 5.59 -11.13 22.67
N ILE A 97 6.76 -10.51 22.50
CA ILE A 97 8.06 -11.19 22.57
C ILE A 97 8.46 -11.33 24.04
N ASP A 98 9.05 -12.47 24.37
CA ASP A 98 9.63 -12.70 25.69
C ASP A 98 10.93 -11.89 25.84
N VAL A 99 10.90 -10.91 26.74
CA VAL A 99 12.02 -9.99 27.00
C VAL A 99 12.85 -10.41 28.20
N ASP A 100 12.55 -11.57 28.83
CA ASP A 100 13.37 -12.11 29.90
C ASP A 100 14.81 -12.34 29.37
N PRO A 101 15.85 -11.73 30.00
CA PRO A 101 17.24 -11.91 29.60
C PRO A 101 17.67 -13.38 29.54
N ASP A 102 17.08 -14.25 30.38
CA ASP A 102 17.41 -15.67 30.44
C ASP A 102 16.71 -16.49 29.34
N SER A 103 15.67 -15.93 28.70
CA SER A 103 14.95 -16.61 27.61
C SER A 103 15.77 -16.70 26.32
N GLY A 104 16.71 -15.77 26.12
CA GLY A 104 17.46 -15.60 24.89
C GLY A 104 16.61 -15.25 23.65
N LYS A 105 15.32 -14.94 23.82
CA LYS A 105 14.39 -14.69 22.73
C LYS A 105 14.49 -13.28 22.16
N LEU A 106 14.92 -12.32 22.97
CA LEU A 106 15.29 -10.97 22.53
C LEU A 106 16.77 -10.73 22.83
N VAL A 107 17.53 -10.33 21.81
CA VAL A 107 18.92 -9.87 21.97
C VAL A 107 19.06 -8.54 21.26
N VAL A 108 19.36 -7.50 22.03
CA VAL A 108 19.64 -6.14 21.54
C VAL A 108 21.09 -5.81 21.87
N PRO A 109 22.01 -5.81 20.89
CA PRO A 109 23.38 -5.36 21.10
C PRO A 109 23.47 -3.85 21.31
N SER A 110 24.53 -3.36 21.95
CA SER A 110 24.79 -1.91 22.04
C SER A 110 24.88 -1.26 20.66
N ALA A 111 24.35 -0.05 20.55
CA ALA A 111 24.40 0.69 19.30
C ALA A 111 25.79 1.28 19.04
N ARG A 112 26.13 1.37 17.76
CA ARG A 112 27.18 2.29 17.32
C ARG A 112 26.59 3.69 17.21
N VAL A 113 27.09 4.59 18.04
CA VAL A 113 26.73 6.01 18.01
C VAL A 113 27.51 6.73 16.93
N GLY A 114 26.82 7.49 16.10
CA GLY A 114 27.40 8.40 15.12
C GLY A 114 26.65 9.73 15.08
N GLU A 115 27.11 10.64 14.24
CA GLU A 115 26.43 11.90 13.97
C GLU A 115 26.18 12.00 12.46
N GLU A 116 24.98 12.45 12.09
CA GLU A 116 24.61 12.72 10.71
C GLU A 116 24.13 14.15 10.57
N LYS A 117 24.57 14.81 9.49
CA LYS A 117 24.16 16.18 9.18
C LYS A 117 23.02 16.14 8.18
N VAL A 118 21.84 16.57 8.62
CA VAL A 118 20.64 16.60 7.77
C VAL A 118 20.12 18.03 7.72
N GLY A 119 20.16 18.62 6.52
CA GLY A 119 19.82 20.03 6.32
C GLY A 119 20.73 20.96 7.14
N GLY A 120 20.13 21.75 8.04
CA GLY A 120 20.84 22.66 8.93
C GLY A 120 21.22 22.08 10.29
N GLY A 121 20.74 20.87 10.64
CA GLY A 121 20.96 20.23 11.94
C GLY A 121 22.00 19.11 11.91
N THR A 122 22.61 18.87 13.06
CA THR A 122 23.43 17.68 13.33
C THR A 122 22.67 16.80 14.32
N TYR A 123 22.46 15.53 13.96
CA TYR A 123 21.67 14.59 14.73
C TYR A 123 22.51 13.41 15.16
N GLN A 124 22.27 12.93 16.38
CA GLN A 124 22.86 11.69 16.87
C GLN A 124 22.11 10.50 16.24
N VAL A 125 22.86 9.54 15.70
CA VAL A 125 22.31 8.35 15.06
C VAL A 125 22.79 7.11 15.80
N PHE A 126 21.84 6.33 16.29
CA PHE A 126 22.10 5.03 16.92
C PHE A 126 21.94 3.92 15.89
N SER A 127 23.04 3.24 15.57
CA SER A 127 23.04 2.12 14.63
C SER A 127 23.12 0.79 15.37
N PHE A 128 21.97 0.14 15.53
CA PHE A 128 21.88 -1.24 16.02
C PHE A 128 22.13 -2.23 14.89
N LYS A 129 22.89 -3.30 15.19
CA LYS A 129 23.15 -4.39 14.24
C LYS A 129 22.89 -5.72 14.91
N ASN A 130 22.36 -6.68 14.16
CA ASN A 130 22.10 -8.04 14.61
C ASN A 130 21.18 -8.11 15.84
N ILE A 131 20.13 -7.27 15.87
CA ILE A 131 19.02 -7.49 16.80
C ILE A 131 18.40 -8.84 16.45
N SER A 132 18.22 -9.70 17.46
CA SER A 132 17.63 -11.02 17.30
C SER A 132 16.33 -11.09 18.08
N VAL A 133 15.28 -11.56 17.42
CA VAL A 133 13.95 -11.76 18.00
C VAL A 133 13.45 -13.16 17.64
N GLN A 134 12.95 -13.87 18.65
CA GLN A 134 12.37 -15.19 18.49
C GLN A 134 11.00 -15.24 19.18
N GLY A 135 10.00 -15.74 18.45
CA GLY A 135 8.65 -15.91 18.95
C GLY A 135 7.76 -16.51 17.88
N ASP A 136 6.46 -16.53 18.14
CA ASP A 136 5.48 -16.92 17.14
C ASP A 136 5.50 -15.95 15.96
N TYR A 137 5.15 -16.45 14.78
CA TYR A 137 5.19 -15.66 13.54
C TYR A 137 4.42 -14.34 13.67
N SER A 138 3.22 -14.36 14.27
CA SER A 138 2.42 -13.15 14.50
C SER A 138 3.15 -12.10 15.34
N ASN A 139 3.86 -12.53 16.39
CA ASN A 139 4.52 -11.62 17.34
C ASN A 139 5.79 -11.04 16.71
N VAL A 140 6.53 -11.85 15.94
CA VAL A 140 7.70 -11.39 15.19
C VAL A 140 7.31 -10.37 14.12
N ILE A 141 6.20 -10.62 13.41
CA ILE A 141 5.68 -9.67 12.41
C ILE A 141 5.14 -8.40 13.07
N ALA A 142 4.46 -8.50 14.22
CA ALA A 142 4.02 -7.34 14.99
C ALA A 142 5.23 -6.47 15.40
N PHE A 143 6.31 -7.08 15.90
CA PHE A 143 7.52 -6.36 16.26
C PHE A 143 8.15 -5.61 15.08
N ILE A 144 8.29 -6.28 13.93
CA ILE A 144 8.81 -5.63 12.72
C ILE A 144 7.89 -4.49 12.27
N SER A 145 6.57 -4.70 12.34
CA SER A 145 5.58 -3.70 11.98
C SER A 145 5.64 -2.48 12.89
N ASP A 146 5.77 -2.68 14.20
CA ASP A 146 5.86 -1.58 15.17
C ASP A 146 7.12 -0.75 14.95
N LEU A 147 8.26 -1.40 14.68
CA LEU A 147 9.52 -0.72 14.33
C LEU A 147 9.45 0.09 13.03
N ASP A 148 8.64 -0.33 12.05
CA ASP A 148 8.49 0.34 10.74
C ASP A 148 7.27 1.28 10.69
N SER A 149 6.45 1.29 11.75
CA SER A 149 5.12 1.92 11.73
C SER A 149 5.18 3.43 11.54
N GLY A 150 6.19 4.08 12.14
CA GLY A 150 6.23 5.54 12.26
C GLY A 150 4.99 6.13 12.95
N GLU A 151 4.27 5.33 13.75
CA GLU A 151 3.04 5.76 14.42
C GLU A 151 3.33 6.57 15.68
N THR A 152 4.40 6.22 16.40
CA THR A 152 4.83 6.95 17.61
C THR A 152 5.95 7.94 17.29
N PRO A 153 6.12 9.01 18.06
CA PRO A 153 7.23 9.96 17.90
C PRO A 153 8.58 9.26 17.80
N GLU A 154 8.81 8.23 18.61
CA GLU A 154 10.07 7.51 18.72
C GLU A 154 10.29 6.54 17.54
N THR A 155 9.22 5.93 17.02
CA THR A 155 9.30 5.06 15.82
C THR A 155 9.37 5.86 14.52
N LYS A 156 8.90 7.12 14.50
CA LYS A 156 9.04 8.02 13.33
C LYS A 156 10.49 8.31 12.93
N THR A 157 11.43 8.22 13.87
CA THR A 157 12.85 8.46 13.63
C THR A 157 13.63 7.16 13.41
N MET A 158 12.97 6.00 13.52
CA MET A 158 13.57 4.69 13.25
C MET A 158 13.55 4.36 11.77
N VAL A 159 14.59 3.64 11.33
CA VAL A 159 14.69 3.15 9.96
C VAL A 159 15.22 1.73 9.98
N LEU A 160 14.40 0.77 9.55
CA LEU A 160 14.86 -0.59 9.31
C LEU A 160 15.62 -0.68 7.98
N LYS A 161 16.89 -1.11 8.04
CA LYS A 161 17.72 -1.27 6.83
C LYS A 161 17.69 -2.67 6.24
N LYS A 162 17.70 -3.70 7.10
CA LYS A 162 17.76 -5.10 6.69
C LYS A 162 17.08 -5.97 7.72
N VAL A 163 16.13 -6.77 7.26
CA VAL A 163 15.45 -7.80 8.04
C VAL A 163 15.74 -9.16 7.43
N THR A 164 15.95 -10.17 8.26
CA THR A 164 16.10 -11.56 7.80
C THR A 164 15.25 -12.42 8.71
N ILE A 165 14.31 -13.15 8.12
CA ILE A 165 13.36 -14.01 8.83
C ILE A 165 13.73 -15.45 8.52
N GLY A 166 13.87 -16.27 9.56
CA GLY A 166 14.08 -17.71 9.46
C GLY A 166 13.04 -18.43 10.30
N GLN A 167 12.55 -19.56 9.79
CA GLN A 167 11.75 -20.49 10.59
C GLN A 167 12.67 -21.52 11.24
N ILE A 168 12.50 -21.72 12.54
CA ILE A 168 13.22 -22.73 13.31
C ILE A 168 12.20 -23.76 13.78
N GLU A 169 12.27 -24.98 13.27
CA GLU A 169 11.52 -26.09 13.83
C GLU A 169 12.10 -26.46 15.19
N VAL A 170 11.37 -26.17 16.26
CA VAL A 170 11.71 -26.68 17.58
C VAL A 170 11.35 -28.16 17.59
N LYS A 171 12.36 -29.04 17.45
CA LYS A 171 12.18 -30.46 17.75
C LYS A 171 11.81 -30.57 19.23
N GLY A 172 10.55 -30.85 19.50
CA GLY A 172 10.07 -31.10 20.86
C GLY A 172 10.93 -32.15 21.56
N ARG A 173 11.26 -31.87 22.82
CA ARG A 173 11.87 -32.86 23.73
C ARG A 173 10.84 -33.91 24.12
#